data_AF-A0A969DT33-F1
#
_entry.id   AF-A0A969DT33-F1
#
_cell.length_a   1.000
_cell.length_b   1.000
_cell.length_c   1.000
_cell.angle_alpha   90.00
_cell.angle_beta   90.00
_cell.angle_gamma   90.00
#
_symmetry.space_group_name_H-M   'P 1'
#
loop_
_entity.id
_entity.type
_entity.pdbx_description
1 polymer ?
#
loop_
_entity_poly.entity_id
_entity_poly.type
_entity_poly.pdbx_seq_one_letter_code
_entity_poly.pdbx_strand_id
1 'polypeptide(L)'
;MKTLAKTILFLLVVFVIGYFSANYVLRKLAVNAIATLQPRLEQKGIVIENFDYAHVRMNSYNSCAVTGVDLGFHLNKKMYGKESFNADFSARSITFRFADFNEPSFFFTFKDFSLFIHADGTEDQKTFGKLENGYMKTRIPLYLKTPVESAKIILAEMKKLFNQNHTPMDLELEADALLGIDGKEIKVGLFTQRQDNLTYLRLNEQDILKAADEFDLELAEKEAQIISEHPGKVPAMIKITRDAKKLSELEKSKNPRFPEDAYRHIYWSYHLTRTFGPELSKEITDAHETLPGNTKKERSMDYHNNEVARKFADETLSAEEIKDRVLNAPEIIRSPRDVR
;
A
#
# COMPACT_ATOMS: atom_id res chain seq x y z
N MET A 1 -37.72 31.17 -37.34
CA MET A 1 -36.83 30.00 -37.57
C MET A 1 -35.44 30.37 -38.11
N LYS A 2 -35.32 31.13 -39.22
CA LYS A 2 -34.01 31.48 -39.81
C LYS A 2 -33.08 32.31 -38.90
N THR A 3 -33.62 33.19 -38.07
CA THR A 3 -32.85 34.00 -37.09
C THR A 3 -32.35 33.16 -35.92
N LEU A 4 -33.20 32.30 -35.35
CA LEU A 4 -32.83 31.38 -34.27
C LEU A 4 -31.70 30.42 -34.68
N ALA A 5 -31.77 29.86 -35.89
CA ALA A 5 -30.73 28.99 -36.43
C ALA A 5 -29.38 29.71 -36.60
N LYS A 6 -29.39 30.98 -37.02
CA LYS A 6 -28.18 31.81 -37.13
C LYS A 6 -27.57 32.13 -35.76
N THR A 7 -28.39 32.42 -34.76
CA THR A 7 -27.91 32.67 -33.38
C THR A 7 -27.31 31.41 -32.76
N ILE A 8 -27.94 30.24 -32.95
CA ILE A 8 -27.39 28.96 -32.48
C ILE A 8 -26.06 28.65 -33.17
N LEU A 9 -25.97 28.81 -34.49
CA LEU A 9 -24.73 28.58 -35.24
C LEU A 9 -23.62 29.53 -34.80
N PHE A 10 -23.93 30.81 -34.56
CA PHE A 10 -22.97 31.79 -34.07
C PHE A 10 -22.45 31.43 -32.67
N LEU A 11 -23.34 31.08 -31.73
CA LEU A 11 -22.94 30.64 -30.39
C LEU A 11 -22.09 29.37 -30.44
N LEU A 12 -22.41 28.44 -31.36
CA LEU A 12 -21.64 27.22 -31.56
C LEU A 12 -20.24 27.52 -32.10
N VAL A 13 -20.10 28.44 -33.06
CA VAL A 13 -18.80 28.90 -33.57
C VAL A 13 -17.97 29.62 -32.49
N VAL A 14 -18.59 30.51 -31.71
CA VAL A 14 -17.91 31.20 -30.59
C VAL A 14 -17.47 30.19 -29.51
N PHE A 15 -18.32 29.22 -29.19
CA PHE A 15 -17.98 28.15 -28.25
C PHE A 15 -16.82 27.29 -28.76
N VAL A 16 -16.84 26.91 -30.05
CA VAL A 16 -15.77 26.14 -30.70
C VAL A 16 -14.46 26.92 -30.70
N ILE A 17 -14.46 28.19 -31.11
CA ILE A 17 -13.27 29.05 -31.10
C ILE A 17 -12.75 29.21 -29.66
N GLY A 18 -13.63 29.51 -28.70
CA GLY A 18 -13.27 29.63 -27.29
C GLY A 18 -12.65 28.35 -26.74
N TYR A 19 -13.22 27.19 -27.07
CA TYR A 19 -12.68 25.89 -26.69
C TYR A 19 -11.28 25.63 -27.28
N PHE A 20 -11.08 25.87 -28.58
CA PHE A 20 -9.77 25.66 -29.22
C PHE A 20 -8.72 26.64 -28.71
N SER A 21 -9.06 27.92 -28.55
CA SER A 21 -8.16 28.93 -27.98
C SER A 21 -7.78 28.61 -26.53
N ALA A 22 -8.74 28.17 -25.71
CA ALA A 22 -8.48 27.78 -24.34
C ALA A 22 -7.56 26.56 -24.25
N ASN A 23 -7.74 25.55 -25.12
CA ASN A 23 -6.81 24.42 -25.22
C ASN A 23 -5.40 24.85 -25.64
N TYR A 24 -5.26 25.77 -26.60
CA TYR A 24 -3.97 26.31 -27.01
C TYR A 24 -3.25 27.04 -25.85
N VAL A 25 -3.97 27.91 -25.14
CA VAL A 25 -3.44 28.63 -23.97
C VAL A 25 -3.07 27.65 -22.86
N LEU A 26 -3.92 26.66 -22.57
CA LEU A 26 -3.67 25.66 -21.55
C LEU A 26 -2.40 24.85 -21.83
N ARG A 27 -2.18 24.46 -23.09
CA ARG A 27 -0.93 23.78 -23.50
C ARG A 27 0.30 24.66 -23.25
N LYS A 28 0.25 25.94 -23.63
CA LYS A 28 1.36 26.87 -23.40
C LYS A 28 1.63 27.10 -21.91
N LEU A 29 0.58 27.19 -21.10
CA LEU A 29 0.69 27.26 -19.64
C LEU A 29 1.30 25.98 -19.06
N ALA A 30 0.90 24.81 -19.55
CA ALA A 30 1.46 23.53 -19.10
C ALA A 30 2.97 23.43 -19.42
N VAL A 31 3.39 23.82 -20.63
CA VAL A 31 4.83 23.88 -21.01
C VAL A 31 5.62 24.76 -20.04
N ASN A 32 5.14 25.98 -19.80
CA ASN A 32 5.83 26.90 -18.90
C ASN A 32 5.84 26.41 -17.44
N ALA A 33 4.72 25.83 -16.98
CA ALA A 33 4.59 25.31 -15.64
C ALA A 33 5.56 24.14 -15.40
N ILE A 34 5.60 23.16 -16.32
CA ILE A 34 6.53 22.03 -16.21
C ILE A 34 7.97 22.49 -16.32
N ALA A 35 8.32 23.35 -17.28
CA ALA A 35 9.69 23.87 -17.39
C ALA A 35 10.17 24.59 -16.11
N THR A 36 9.25 25.25 -15.39
CA THR A 36 9.56 25.93 -14.12
C THR A 36 9.66 24.93 -12.95
N LEU A 37 8.85 23.88 -12.97
CA LEU A 37 8.78 22.89 -11.89
C LEU A 37 9.86 21.81 -12.01
N GLN A 38 10.23 21.41 -13.23
CA GLN A 38 11.14 20.31 -13.52
C GLN A 38 12.45 20.41 -12.71
N PRO A 39 13.19 21.52 -12.67
CA PRO A 39 14.44 21.57 -11.91
C PRO A 39 14.23 21.40 -10.40
N ARG A 40 13.09 21.85 -9.88
CA ARG A 40 12.73 21.70 -8.45
C ARG A 40 12.28 20.28 -8.12
N LEU A 41 11.69 19.60 -9.09
CA LEU A 41 11.28 18.21 -9.00
C LEU A 41 12.51 17.30 -9.07
N GLU A 42 13.42 17.54 -10.00
CA GLU A 42 14.69 16.79 -10.16
C GLU A 42 15.59 16.91 -8.93
N GLN A 43 15.66 18.10 -8.31
CA GLN A 43 16.35 18.28 -7.02
C GLN A 43 15.77 17.43 -5.88
N LYS A 44 14.52 17.01 -6.02
CA LYS A 44 13.83 16.09 -5.09
C LYS A 44 13.78 14.66 -5.62
N GLY A 45 14.50 14.39 -6.71
CA GLY A 45 14.56 13.10 -7.37
C GLY A 45 13.31 12.76 -8.19
N ILE A 46 12.49 13.71 -8.59
CA ILE A 46 11.32 13.46 -9.43
C ILE A 46 11.66 13.86 -10.87
N VAL A 47 11.63 12.89 -11.79
CA VAL A 47 11.94 13.08 -13.20
C VAL A 47 10.68 12.86 -14.03
N ILE A 48 10.33 13.84 -14.85
CA ILE A 48 9.23 13.71 -15.81
C ILE A 48 9.85 13.24 -17.12
N GLU A 49 9.68 11.97 -17.48
CA GLU A 49 10.33 11.38 -18.67
C GLU A 49 9.51 11.57 -19.95
N ASN A 50 8.20 11.30 -19.90
CA ASN A 50 7.32 11.35 -21.07
C ASN A 50 6.06 12.18 -20.78
N PHE A 51 6.18 13.51 -20.89
CA PHE A 51 5.03 14.41 -20.83
C PHE A 51 4.71 14.98 -22.21
N ASP A 52 3.66 14.46 -22.85
CA ASP A 52 3.19 15.01 -24.11
C ASP A 52 2.13 16.10 -23.88
N TYR A 53 2.55 17.35 -24.09
CA TYR A 53 1.69 18.53 -23.97
C TYR A 53 0.49 18.51 -24.94
N ALA A 54 0.52 17.75 -26.04
CA ALA A 54 -0.62 17.62 -26.95
C ALA A 54 -1.83 16.93 -26.29
N HIS A 55 -1.58 16.17 -25.21
CA HIS A 55 -2.58 15.46 -24.44
C HIS A 55 -3.18 16.27 -23.28
N VAL A 56 -2.72 17.50 -23.05
CA VAL A 56 -3.37 18.45 -22.14
C VAL A 56 -4.59 19.04 -22.84
N ARG A 57 -5.78 18.79 -22.31
CA ARG A 57 -7.05 19.24 -22.89
C ARG A 57 -8.04 19.74 -21.84
N MET A 58 -8.84 20.73 -22.20
CA MET A 58 -10.06 21.05 -21.45
C MET A 58 -11.16 20.07 -21.86
N ASN A 59 -11.79 19.41 -20.89
CA ASN A 59 -12.96 18.56 -21.13
C ASN A 59 -14.27 19.34 -20.99
N SER A 60 -14.27 20.38 -20.15
CA SER A 60 -15.38 21.29 -19.92
C SER A 60 -14.85 22.65 -19.43
N TYR A 61 -15.73 23.63 -19.24
CA TYR A 61 -15.35 24.95 -18.73
C TYR A 61 -14.71 24.92 -17.32
N ASN A 62 -14.95 23.85 -16.56
CA ASN A 62 -14.43 23.66 -15.21
C ASN A 62 -13.54 22.42 -15.06
N SER A 63 -13.12 21.79 -16.16
CA SER A 63 -12.32 20.57 -16.09
C SER A 63 -11.24 20.53 -17.17
N CYS A 64 -10.02 20.22 -16.74
CA CYS A 64 -8.92 19.87 -17.61
C CYS A 64 -8.46 18.43 -17.32
N ALA A 65 -7.94 17.78 -18.35
CA ALA A 65 -7.33 16.47 -18.24
C ALA A 65 -6.00 16.44 -18.98
N VAL A 66 -5.12 15.58 -18.49
CA VAL A 66 -3.88 15.17 -19.15
C VAL A 66 -3.99 13.66 -19.36
N THR A 67 -3.65 13.16 -20.54
CA THR A 67 -3.66 11.72 -20.84
C THR A 67 -2.26 11.22 -21.14
N GLY A 68 -1.96 9.97 -20.79
CA GLY A 68 -0.65 9.36 -21.05
C GLY A 68 0.45 10.06 -20.27
N VAL A 69 0.34 10.06 -18.94
CA VAL A 69 1.33 10.68 -18.06
C VAL A 69 2.24 9.59 -17.51
N ASP A 70 3.53 9.68 -17.78
CA ASP A 70 4.57 8.82 -17.20
C ASP A 70 5.58 9.66 -16.40
N LEU A 71 5.84 9.24 -15.16
CA LEU A 71 6.70 9.91 -14.19
C LEU A 71 7.64 8.91 -13.55
N GLY A 72 8.94 9.22 -13.54
CA GLY A 72 9.95 8.50 -12.78
C GLY A 72 10.27 9.21 -11.47
N PHE A 73 10.53 8.46 -10.40
CA PHE A 73 10.95 8.96 -9.11
C PHE A 73 12.20 8.22 -8.66
N HIS A 74 13.28 8.95 -8.41
CA HIS A 74 14.46 8.51 -7.70
C HIS A 74 14.40 9.01 -6.25
N LEU A 75 14.02 8.12 -5.33
CA LEU A 75 13.95 8.43 -3.91
C LEU A 75 15.25 8.00 -3.22
N ASN A 76 16.10 8.96 -2.90
CA ASN A 76 17.27 8.75 -2.04
C ASN A 76 16.83 8.79 -0.56
N LYS A 77 16.17 7.73 -0.11
CA LYS A 77 15.70 7.59 1.27
C LYS A 77 15.80 6.15 1.73
N LYS A 78 16.33 5.97 2.95
CA LYS A 78 16.40 4.66 3.56
C LYS A 78 15.00 4.11 3.84
N MET A 79 14.60 3.04 3.16
CA MET A 79 13.38 2.26 3.43
C MET A 79 13.73 0.78 3.42
N TYR A 80 13.14 -0.03 4.31
CA TYR A 80 13.41 -1.48 4.39
C TYR A 80 14.90 -1.91 4.39
N GLY A 81 15.80 -1.07 4.91
CA GLY A 81 17.24 -1.34 4.94
C GLY A 81 18.04 -0.96 3.68
N LYS A 82 17.40 -0.41 2.63
CA LYS A 82 18.05 0.05 1.39
C LYS A 82 18.05 1.57 1.32
N GLU A 83 19.09 2.17 0.73
CA GLU A 83 19.30 3.63 0.72
C GLU A 83 18.60 4.37 -0.44
N SER A 84 18.41 3.71 -1.58
CA SER A 84 17.80 4.29 -2.78
C SER A 84 16.70 3.40 -3.35
N PHE A 85 15.68 4.05 -3.89
CA PHE A 85 14.57 3.42 -4.60
C PHE A 85 14.28 4.19 -5.87
N ASN A 86 13.98 3.47 -6.94
CA ASN A 86 13.35 4.04 -8.12
C ASN A 86 11.85 3.71 -8.06
N ALA A 87 11.01 4.57 -8.57
CA ALA A 87 9.60 4.27 -8.75
C ALA A 87 9.13 4.84 -10.08
N ASP A 88 8.20 4.14 -10.70
CA ASP A 88 7.58 4.54 -11.96
C ASP A 88 6.09 4.67 -11.74
N PHE A 89 5.55 5.82 -12.10
CA PHE A 89 4.11 6.06 -12.10
C PHE A 89 3.67 6.32 -13.52
N SER A 90 2.63 5.61 -13.96
CA SER A 90 1.91 5.97 -15.18
C SER A 90 0.44 6.14 -14.89
N ALA A 91 -0.24 6.97 -15.68
CA ALA A 91 -1.69 7.09 -15.65
C ALA A 91 -2.24 7.35 -17.06
N ARG A 92 -3.28 6.60 -17.44
CA ARG A 92 -3.99 6.85 -18.71
C ARG A 92 -4.60 8.25 -18.72
N SER A 93 -5.19 8.69 -17.61
CA SER A 93 -5.75 10.03 -17.50
C SER A 93 -5.66 10.59 -16.09
N ILE A 94 -5.21 11.84 -16.01
CA ILE A 94 -5.26 12.69 -14.82
C ILE A 94 -6.26 13.81 -15.11
N THR A 95 -7.31 13.93 -14.30
CA THR A 95 -8.33 14.97 -14.45
C THR A 95 -8.35 15.88 -13.24
N PHE A 96 -8.39 17.19 -13.50
CA PHE A 96 -8.67 18.21 -12.50
C PHE A 96 -10.03 18.82 -12.83
N ARG A 97 -10.93 18.87 -11.87
CA ARG A 97 -12.25 19.49 -12.02
C ARG A 97 -12.53 20.42 -10.87
N PHE A 98 -12.83 21.67 -11.16
CA PHE A 98 -13.20 22.64 -10.14
C PHE A 98 -14.56 22.25 -9.54
N ALA A 99 -14.60 22.11 -8.22
CA ALA A 99 -15.74 21.57 -7.49
C ALA A 99 -16.70 22.67 -7.01
N ASP A 100 -16.18 23.72 -6.37
CA ASP A 100 -16.98 24.78 -5.76
C ASP A 100 -16.23 26.12 -5.79
N PHE A 101 -16.95 27.21 -6.10
CA PHE A 101 -16.42 28.58 -6.11
C PHE A 101 -16.41 29.22 -4.72
N ASN A 102 -17.34 28.85 -3.84
CA ASN A 102 -17.45 29.38 -2.49
C ASN A 102 -16.38 28.77 -1.57
N GLU A 103 -16.09 27.49 -1.78
CA GLU A 103 -14.98 26.76 -1.14
C GLU A 103 -14.03 26.24 -2.24
N PRO A 104 -13.07 27.08 -2.69
CA PRO A 104 -12.20 26.74 -3.80
C PRO A 104 -11.58 25.36 -3.61
N SER A 105 -12.00 24.41 -4.44
CA SER A 105 -11.57 23.02 -4.34
C SER A 105 -11.59 22.35 -5.70
N PHE A 106 -10.74 21.35 -5.88
CA PHE A 106 -10.67 20.54 -7.08
C PHE A 106 -10.95 19.08 -6.74
N PHE A 107 -11.73 18.42 -7.58
CA PHE A 107 -11.62 16.98 -7.73
C PHE A 107 -10.39 16.68 -8.56
N PHE A 108 -9.59 15.77 -8.02
CA PHE A 108 -8.42 15.23 -8.67
C PHE A 108 -8.66 13.75 -8.89
N THR A 109 -8.50 13.29 -10.13
CA THR A 109 -8.79 11.91 -10.51
C THR A 109 -7.68 11.34 -11.35
N PHE A 110 -7.20 10.16 -10.96
CA PHE A 110 -6.35 9.29 -11.76
C PHE A 110 -7.16 8.10 -12.25
N LYS A 111 -7.02 7.77 -13.53
CA LYS A 111 -7.65 6.60 -14.14
C LYS A 111 -6.59 5.71 -14.77
N ASP A 112 -6.73 4.41 -14.54
CA ASP A 112 -5.85 3.35 -14.99
C ASP A 112 -4.40 3.73 -14.71
N PHE A 113 -4.14 4.09 -13.45
CA PHE A 113 -2.79 4.37 -13.01
C PHE A 113 -2.08 3.08 -12.63
N SER A 114 -0.77 3.10 -12.76
CA SER A 114 0.09 2.08 -12.20
C SER A 114 1.25 2.73 -11.46
N LEU A 115 1.71 2.08 -10.41
CA LEU A 115 2.82 2.54 -9.58
C LEU A 115 3.73 1.35 -9.32
N PHE A 116 4.98 1.46 -9.72
CA PHE A 116 6.01 0.45 -9.52
C PHE A 116 7.11 1.04 -8.65
N ILE A 117 7.63 0.27 -7.70
CA ILE A 117 8.74 0.66 -6.84
C ILE A 117 9.83 -0.40 -7.01
N HIS A 118 10.94 0.04 -7.57
CA HIS A 118 12.16 -0.71 -7.80
C HIS A 118 13.11 -0.47 -6.63
N ALA A 119 13.49 -1.55 -5.94
CA ALA A 119 14.60 -1.51 -4.99
C ALA A 119 15.91 -1.79 -5.73
N ASP A 120 16.93 -0.96 -5.52
CA ASP A 120 18.22 -1.17 -6.18
C ASP A 120 18.92 -2.44 -5.63
N GLY A 121 19.31 -3.34 -6.55
CA GLY A 121 20.39 -4.31 -6.33
C GLY A 121 20.07 -5.66 -5.68
N THR A 122 18.86 -6.21 -5.69
CA THR A 122 18.62 -7.62 -5.29
C THR A 122 17.39 -8.25 -5.97
N GLU A 123 17.49 -9.55 -6.30
CA GLU A 123 16.42 -10.46 -6.76
C GLU A 123 15.32 -10.75 -5.73
N ASP A 124 15.43 -10.24 -4.50
CA ASP A 124 14.40 -10.34 -3.45
C ASP A 124 13.26 -9.35 -3.76
N GLN A 125 12.63 -9.59 -4.90
CA GLN A 125 11.47 -8.91 -5.41
C GLN A 125 10.26 -9.24 -4.51
N LYS A 126 9.53 -8.16 -4.16
CA LYS A 126 8.08 -8.12 -3.91
C LYS A 126 7.61 -8.62 -2.56
N THR A 127 7.02 -7.70 -1.81
CA THR A 127 5.79 -8.00 -1.06
C THR A 127 4.75 -6.89 -1.23
N PHE A 128 5.14 -5.63 -1.48
CA PHE A 128 4.23 -4.56 -1.93
C PHE A 128 5.03 -3.48 -2.65
N GLY A 129 5.11 -3.57 -3.97
CA GLY A 129 5.87 -2.63 -4.80
C GLY A 129 5.24 -2.33 -6.14
N LYS A 130 4.04 -2.85 -6.40
CA LYS A 130 3.40 -2.71 -7.70
C LYS A 130 1.89 -2.61 -7.53
N LEU A 131 1.33 -1.51 -8.02
CA LEU A 131 -0.10 -1.26 -8.15
C LEU A 131 -0.43 -1.19 -9.64
N GLU A 132 -1.47 -1.89 -10.07
CA GLU A 132 -1.99 -1.87 -11.44
C GLU A 132 -3.47 -1.49 -11.46
N ASN A 133 -3.97 -1.12 -12.63
CA ASN A 133 -5.40 -0.86 -12.88
C ASN A 133 -6.02 0.14 -11.89
N GLY A 134 -5.21 1.09 -11.43
CA GLY A 134 -5.56 1.99 -10.35
C GLY A 134 -6.57 3.05 -10.76
N TYR A 135 -7.54 3.30 -9.91
CA TYR A 135 -8.42 4.44 -9.90
C TYR A 135 -8.22 5.20 -8.59
N MET A 136 -8.05 6.51 -8.67
CA MET A 136 -8.02 7.35 -7.47
C MET A 136 -8.80 8.62 -7.71
N LYS A 137 -9.65 9.02 -6.76
CA LYS A 137 -10.37 10.29 -6.79
C LYS A 137 -10.39 10.91 -5.40
N THR A 138 -10.05 12.18 -5.33
CA THR A 138 -10.10 12.92 -4.06
C THR A 138 -10.46 14.39 -4.29
N ARG A 139 -11.05 15.01 -3.27
CA ARG A 139 -11.33 16.45 -3.24
C ARG A 139 -10.22 17.16 -2.47
N ILE A 140 -9.58 18.11 -3.14
CA ILE A 140 -8.46 18.88 -2.60
C ILE A 140 -8.88 20.34 -2.42
N PRO A 141 -8.70 20.93 -1.23
CA PRO A 141 -8.86 22.37 -1.05
C PRO A 141 -7.78 23.13 -1.82
N LEU A 142 -8.20 24.17 -2.54
CA LEU A 142 -7.31 25.00 -3.35
C LEU A 142 -6.89 26.25 -2.58
N TYR A 143 -5.67 26.25 -2.07
CA TYR A 143 -5.05 27.47 -1.57
C TYR A 143 -4.37 28.20 -2.73
N LEU A 144 -5.11 29.06 -3.45
CA LEU A 144 -4.63 29.78 -4.65
C LEU A 144 -3.31 30.55 -4.42
N LYS A 145 -3.10 31.07 -3.20
CA LYS A 145 -1.87 31.79 -2.84
C LYS A 145 -0.70 30.85 -2.52
N THR A 146 -0.97 29.58 -2.22
CA THR A 146 -0.01 28.60 -1.72
C THR A 146 -0.32 27.19 -2.23
N PRO A 147 -0.30 26.95 -3.56
CA PRO A 147 -0.63 25.64 -4.14
C PRO A 147 0.29 24.51 -3.64
N VAL A 148 1.54 24.84 -3.29
CA VAL A 148 2.51 23.91 -2.68
C VAL A 148 2.02 23.38 -1.32
N GLU A 149 1.33 24.19 -0.52
CA GLU A 149 0.78 23.75 0.76
C GLU A 149 -0.36 22.75 0.58
N SER A 150 -1.18 22.94 -0.47
CA SER A 150 -2.24 21.96 -0.83
C SER A 150 -1.62 20.58 -1.11
N ALA A 151 -0.53 20.55 -1.88
CA ALA A 151 0.19 19.31 -2.18
C ALA A 151 0.80 18.65 -0.94
N LYS A 152 1.38 19.44 -0.02
CA LYS A 152 1.93 18.93 1.25
C LYS A 152 0.86 18.29 2.13
N ILE A 153 -0.32 18.90 2.21
CA ILE A 153 -1.45 18.35 2.98
C ILE A 153 -1.84 16.99 2.43
N ILE A 154 -2.02 16.86 1.12
CA ILE A 154 -2.35 15.57 0.49
C ILE A 154 -1.28 14.53 0.78
N LEU A 155 0.00 14.87 0.60
CA LEU A 155 1.09 13.94 0.87
C LEU A 155 1.12 13.50 2.34
N ALA A 156 0.82 14.41 3.27
CA ALA A 156 0.72 14.08 4.69
C ALA A 156 -0.48 13.15 4.97
N GLU A 157 -1.63 13.39 4.35
CA GLU A 157 -2.83 12.56 4.51
C GLU A 157 -2.67 11.19 3.85
N MET A 158 -2.07 11.11 2.66
CA MET A 158 -1.69 9.84 2.03
C MET A 158 -0.70 9.07 2.92
N LYS A 159 0.29 9.74 3.50
CA LYS A 159 1.22 9.11 4.45
C LYS A 159 0.50 8.57 5.68
N LYS A 160 -0.49 9.29 6.23
CA LYS A 160 -1.32 8.78 7.33
C LYS A 160 -2.13 7.57 6.88
N LEU A 161 -2.73 7.60 5.70
CA LEU A 161 -3.48 6.45 5.18
C LEU A 161 -2.60 5.20 5.09
N PHE A 162 -1.40 5.29 4.54
CA PHE A 162 -0.52 4.12 4.41
C PHE A 162 0.13 3.69 5.75
N ASN A 163 0.45 4.62 6.64
CA ASN A 163 1.16 4.30 7.90
C ASN A 163 0.22 3.99 9.07
N GLN A 164 -0.90 4.70 9.15
CA GLN A 164 -1.89 4.63 10.23
C GLN A 164 -3.17 3.93 9.78
N ASN A 165 -3.25 3.53 8.52
CA ASN A 165 -4.40 2.85 7.93
C ASN A 165 -5.67 3.70 7.79
N HIS A 166 -5.61 5.00 8.08
CA HIS A 166 -6.76 5.89 7.96
C HIS A 166 -6.38 7.34 7.66
N THR A 167 -7.33 8.09 7.10
CA THR A 167 -7.26 9.54 6.89
C THR A 167 -8.66 10.17 6.94
N PRO A 168 -8.84 11.40 7.46
CA PRO A 168 -10.08 12.15 7.30
C PRO A 168 -10.34 12.62 5.86
N MET A 169 -9.36 12.48 4.96
CA MET A 169 -9.51 12.87 3.57
C MET A 169 -10.55 12.00 2.86
N ASP A 170 -11.42 12.65 2.09
CA ASP A 170 -12.34 11.96 1.19
C ASP A 170 -11.56 11.44 -0.02
N LEU A 171 -11.21 10.16 0.02
CA LEU A 171 -10.37 9.48 -0.96
C LEU A 171 -11.05 8.19 -1.39
N GLU A 172 -11.40 8.13 -2.67
CA GLU A 172 -11.75 6.90 -3.37
C GLU A 172 -10.47 6.38 -4.01
N LEU A 173 -10.06 5.17 -3.66
CA LEU A 173 -8.92 4.46 -4.25
C LEU A 173 -9.38 3.02 -4.52
N GLU A 174 -9.06 2.52 -5.69
CA GLU A 174 -9.21 1.12 -6.09
C GLU A 174 -8.01 0.76 -6.96
N ALA A 175 -7.35 -0.37 -6.74
CA ALA A 175 -6.22 -0.84 -7.54
C ALA A 175 -5.99 -2.33 -7.32
N ASP A 176 -5.29 -2.98 -8.25
CA ASP A 176 -4.74 -4.31 -8.00
C ASP A 176 -3.35 -4.16 -7.35
N ALA A 177 -3.19 -4.63 -6.12
CA ALA A 177 -1.88 -4.72 -5.48
C ALA A 177 -1.23 -6.07 -5.79
N LEU A 178 0.00 -6.04 -6.31
CA LEU A 178 0.76 -7.26 -6.57
C LEU A 178 1.68 -7.57 -5.38
N LEU A 179 1.36 -8.68 -4.71
CA LEU A 179 2.10 -9.22 -3.58
C LEU A 179 3.04 -10.32 -4.07
N GLY A 180 4.30 -10.31 -3.64
CA GLY A 180 5.23 -11.39 -3.94
C GLY A 180 5.32 -12.39 -2.80
N ILE A 181 5.19 -13.66 -3.11
CA ILE A 181 5.42 -14.76 -2.16
C ILE A 181 6.20 -15.83 -2.90
N ASP A 182 7.38 -16.20 -2.39
CA ASP A 182 8.26 -17.25 -2.94
C ASP A 182 8.47 -17.20 -4.46
N GLY A 183 8.72 -15.99 -4.98
CA GLY A 183 9.00 -15.75 -6.40
C GLY A 183 7.77 -15.72 -7.31
N LYS A 184 6.57 -15.97 -6.79
CA LYS A 184 5.31 -15.79 -7.50
C LYS A 184 4.65 -14.46 -7.12
N GLU A 185 3.82 -13.94 -8.02
CA GLU A 185 3.03 -12.72 -7.81
C GLU A 185 1.56 -13.08 -7.65
N ILE A 186 0.91 -12.45 -6.66
CA ILE A 186 -0.51 -12.57 -6.42
C ILE A 186 -1.16 -11.19 -6.53
N LYS A 187 -2.30 -11.13 -7.21
CA LYS A 187 -3.11 -9.92 -7.30
C LYS A 187 -4.13 -9.91 -6.18
N VAL A 188 -4.13 -8.84 -5.40
CA VAL A 188 -5.10 -8.60 -4.32
C VAL A 188 -5.70 -7.22 -4.52
N GLY A 189 -7.02 -7.13 -4.58
CA GLY A 189 -7.71 -5.84 -4.70
C GLY A 189 -7.39 -4.95 -3.49
N LEU A 190 -6.92 -3.73 -3.74
CA LEU A 190 -6.66 -2.67 -2.76
C LEU A 190 -7.70 -1.58 -2.96
N PHE A 191 -8.40 -1.18 -1.90
CA PHE A 191 -9.41 -0.16 -1.99
C PHE A 191 -9.50 0.70 -0.74
N THR A 192 -10.22 1.82 -0.82
CA THR A 192 -10.60 2.60 0.37
C THR A 192 -12.04 2.39 0.78
N GLN A 193 -12.27 2.37 2.09
CA GLN A 193 -13.59 2.24 2.70
C GLN A 193 -13.83 3.39 3.69
N ARG A 194 -14.99 4.05 3.58
CA ARG A 194 -15.34 5.16 4.48
C ARG A 194 -16.17 4.66 5.68
N GLN A 195 -15.75 5.02 6.89
CA GLN A 195 -16.42 4.71 8.14
C GLN A 195 -16.20 5.85 9.15
N ASP A 196 -17.26 6.32 9.82
CA ASP A 196 -17.20 7.31 10.91
C ASP A 196 -16.34 8.57 10.62
N ASN A 197 -16.48 9.11 9.40
CA ASN A 197 -15.71 10.25 8.85
C ASN A 197 -14.23 10.01 8.55
N LEU A 198 -13.77 8.78 8.67
CA LEU A 198 -12.45 8.36 8.27
C LEU A 198 -12.54 7.47 7.02
N THR A 199 -11.51 7.56 6.20
CA THR A 199 -11.28 6.71 5.05
C THR A 199 -10.16 5.74 5.41
N TYR A 200 -10.42 4.45 5.31
CA TYR A 200 -9.49 3.38 5.64
C TYR A 200 -8.98 2.71 4.38
N LEU A 201 -7.73 2.23 4.40
CA LEU A 201 -7.19 1.38 3.36
C LEU A 201 -7.54 -0.08 3.66
N ARG A 202 -7.94 -0.84 2.63
CA ARG A 202 -8.35 -2.23 2.75
C ARG A 202 -7.79 -3.07 1.61
N LEU A 203 -7.49 -4.32 1.90
CA LEU A 203 -7.33 -5.34 0.86
C LEU A 203 -8.60 -6.19 0.77
N ASN A 204 -8.86 -6.76 -0.40
CA ASN A 204 -9.96 -7.68 -0.58
C ASN A 204 -9.66 -9.00 0.15
N GLU A 205 -10.48 -9.32 1.14
CA GLU A 205 -10.32 -10.51 1.99
C GLU A 205 -10.45 -11.81 1.20
N GLN A 206 -11.35 -11.87 0.21
CA GLN A 206 -11.53 -13.06 -0.62
C GLN A 206 -10.33 -13.32 -1.52
N ASP A 207 -9.70 -12.25 -2.03
CA ASP A 207 -8.46 -12.38 -2.80
C ASP A 207 -7.32 -12.90 -1.90
N ILE A 208 -7.26 -12.49 -0.63
CA ILE A 208 -6.29 -12.99 0.36
C ILE A 208 -6.51 -14.48 0.64
N LEU A 209 -7.75 -14.92 0.85
CA LEU A 209 -8.06 -16.34 1.09
C LEU A 209 -7.71 -17.18 -0.14
N LYS A 210 -8.09 -16.73 -1.33
CA LYS A 210 -7.73 -17.39 -2.59
C LYS A 210 -6.21 -17.45 -2.79
N ALA A 211 -5.50 -16.40 -2.42
CA ALA A 211 -4.05 -16.35 -2.42
C ALA A 211 -3.45 -17.40 -1.48
N ALA A 212 -4.01 -17.57 -0.28
CA ALA A 212 -3.57 -18.59 0.65
C ALA A 212 -3.77 -20.00 0.09
N ASP A 213 -4.95 -20.29 -0.48
CA ASP A 213 -5.26 -21.58 -1.09
C ASP A 213 -4.32 -21.93 -2.27
N GLU A 214 -4.02 -20.96 -3.14
CA GLU A 214 -3.12 -21.17 -4.29
C GLU A 214 -1.68 -21.50 -3.88
N PHE A 215 -1.27 -21.07 -2.68
CA PHE A 215 0.07 -21.23 -2.15
C PHE A 215 0.17 -22.32 -1.08
N ASP A 216 -0.91 -23.06 -0.83
CA ASP A 216 -0.99 -24.07 0.24
C ASP A 216 -0.57 -23.47 1.60
N LEU A 217 -1.01 -22.23 1.85
CA LEU A 217 -0.79 -21.53 3.10
C LEU A 217 -2.01 -21.72 3.99
N GLU A 218 -1.79 -22.25 5.19
CA GLU A 218 -2.82 -22.32 6.21
C GLU A 218 -3.11 -20.91 6.73
N LEU A 219 -4.28 -20.38 6.40
CA LEU A 219 -4.72 -19.04 6.81
C LEU A 219 -6.15 -19.11 7.35
N ALA A 220 -6.33 -18.71 8.61
CA ALA A 220 -7.67 -18.62 9.19
C ALA A 220 -8.46 -17.45 8.58
N GLU A 221 -9.78 -17.56 8.48
CA GLU A 221 -10.65 -16.45 8.03
C GLU A 221 -10.39 -15.18 8.85
N LYS A 222 -10.26 -15.32 10.17
CA LYS A 222 -9.98 -14.17 11.05
C LYS A 222 -8.61 -13.55 10.79
N GLU A 223 -7.63 -14.34 10.38
CA GLU A 223 -6.30 -13.86 10.01
C GLU A 223 -6.37 -13.09 8.69
N ALA A 224 -7.11 -13.59 7.69
CA ALA A 224 -7.37 -12.88 6.43
C ALA A 224 -8.06 -11.53 6.65
N GLN A 225 -9.03 -11.47 7.58
CA GLN A 225 -9.68 -10.21 7.98
C GLN A 225 -8.64 -9.22 8.55
N ILE A 226 -7.77 -9.66 9.46
CA ILE A 226 -6.74 -8.78 10.06
C ILE A 226 -5.78 -8.27 8.98
N ILE A 227 -5.37 -9.12 8.04
CA ILE A 227 -4.52 -8.75 6.89
C ILE A 227 -5.24 -7.72 6.01
N SER A 228 -6.53 -7.95 5.71
CA SER A 228 -7.38 -7.02 4.95
C SER A 228 -7.43 -5.63 5.58
N GLU A 229 -7.52 -5.59 6.91
CA GLU A 229 -7.56 -4.36 7.69
C GLU A 229 -6.19 -3.69 7.84
N HIS A 230 -5.07 -4.30 7.45
CA HIS A 230 -3.74 -3.74 7.62
C HIS A 230 -2.83 -3.76 6.38
N PRO A 231 -3.25 -3.21 5.22
CA PRO A 231 -2.53 -3.37 3.95
C PRO A 231 -1.06 -2.90 4.01
N GLY A 232 -0.79 -1.78 4.69
CA GLY A 232 0.57 -1.24 4.83
C GLY A 232 1.52 -2.09 5.68
N LYS A 233 1.00 -3.05 6.47
CA LYS A 233 1.79 -3.95 7.32
C LYS A 233 2.02 -5.33 6.69
N VAL A 234 1.23 -5.70 5.67
CA VAL A 234 1.29 -7.01 5.01
C VAL A 234 2.69 -7.40 4.54
N PRO A 235 3.51 -6.51 3.95
CA PRO A 235 4.90 -6.81 3.60
C PRO A 235 5.73 -7.41 4.73
N ALA A 236 5.62 -6.81 5.91
CA ALA A 236 6.35 -7.26 7.08
C ALA A 236 5.73 -8.54 7.65
N MET A 237 4.39 -8.68 7.64
CA MET A 237 3.71 -9.91 8.07
C MET A 237 4.15 -11.13 7.23
N ILE A 238 4.15 -11.01 5.90
CA ILE A 238 4.61 -12.08 4.99
C ILE A 238 6.06 -12.44 5.27
N LYS A 239 6.93 -11.42 5.39
CA LYS A 239 8.35 -11.65 5.67
C LYS A 239 8.56 -12.39 6.99
N ILE A 240 7.94 -11.92 8.08
CA ILE A 240 8.09 -12.50 9.42
C ILE A 240 7.59 -13.96 9.44
N THR A 241 6.46 -14.23 8.81
CA THR A 241 5.89 -15.58 8.71
C THR A 241 6.80 -16.52 7.92
N ARG A 242 7.32 -16.07 6.77
CA ARG A 242 8.28 -16.83 5.96
C ARG A 242 9.58 -17.12 6.71
N ASP A 243 10.14 -16.11 7.38
CA ASP A 243 11.38 -16.24 8.13
C ASP A 243 11.20 -17.24 9.30
N ALA A 244 10.06 -17.19 10.01
CA ALA A 244 9.73 -18.14 11.06
C ALA A 244 9.67 -19.59 10.53
N LYS A 245 8.93 -19.82 9.44
CA LYS A 245 8.81 -21.14 8.81
C LYS A 245 10.16 -21.67 8.36
N LYS A 246 10.88 -20.90 7.52
CA LYS A 246 12.17 -21.28 6.96
C LYS A 246 13.23 -21.59 8.02
N LEU A 247 13.33 -20.79 9.07
CA LEU A 247 14.31 -21.02 10.13
C LEU A 247 13.94 -22.24 10.99
N SER A 248 12.66 -22.44 11.28
CA SER A 248 12.20 -23.62 12.03
C SER A 248 12.48 -24.93 11.29
N GLU A 249 12.18 -24.99 9.99
CA GLU A 249 12.45 -26.15 9.12
C GLU A 249 13.95 -26.41 8.99
N LEU A 250 14.75 -25.34 8.87
CA LEU A 250 16.21 -25.44 8.81
C LEU A 250 16.78 -26.09 10.09
N GLU A 251 16.36 -25.64 11.27
CA GLU A 251 16.84 -26.24 12.53
C GLU A 251 16.34 -27.67 12.71
N LYS A 252 15.11 -27.97 12.27
CA LYS A 252 14.56 -29.34 12.24
C LYS A 252 15.37 -30.28 11.35
N SER A 253 15.77 -29.81 10.16
CA SER A 253 16.59 -30.60 9.24
C SER A 253 17.96 -30.95 9.83
N LYS A 254 18.53 -30.07 10.66
CA LYS A 254 19.81 -30.31 11.36
C LYS A 254 19.65 -31.26 12.54
N ASN A 255 18.53 -31.15 13.26
CA ASN A 255 18.22 -31.98 14.41
C ASN A 255 16.74 -32.44 14.36
N PRO A 256 16.45 -33.70 14.00
CA PRO A 256 15.09 -34.20 13.93
C PRO A 256 14.30 -34.14 15.25
N ARG A 257 14.99 -34.02 16.40
CA ARG A 257 14.36 -33.84 17.72
C ARG A 257 14.14 -32.38 18.11
N PHE A 258 14.48 -31.43 17.24
CA PHE A 258 14.26 -30.02 17.48
C PHE A 258 12.76 -29.73 17.64
N PRO A 259 12.36 -28.94 18.66
CA PRO A 259 10.97 -28.52 18.87
C PRO A 259 10.62 -27.39 17.88
N GLU A 260 10.58 -27.76 16.60
CA GLU A 260 10.35 -26.87 15.46
C GLU A 260 9.12 -25.97 15.65
N ASP A 261 8.02 -26.57 16.07
CA ASP A 261 6.73 -25.91 16.25
C ASP A 261 6.82 -24.80 17.32
N ALA A 262 7.31 -25.13 18.51
CA ALA A 262 7.55 -24.16 19.57
C ALA A 262 8.53 -23.05 19.12
N TYR A 263 9.59 -23.40 18.37
CA TYR A 263 10.51 -22.40 17.82
C TYR A 263 9.81 -21.46 16.83
N ARG A 264 9.01 -22.00 15.90
CA ARG A 264 8.27 -21.22 14.91
C ARG A 264 7.34 -20.22 15.58
N HIS A 265 6.53 -20.66 16.54
CA HIS A 265 5.60 -19.80 17.28
C HIS A 265 6.33 -18.73 18.11
N ILE A 266 7.42 -19.10 18.80
CA ILE A 266 8.21 -18.15 19.58
C ILE A 266 8.84 -17.09 18.67
N TYR A 267 9.48 -17.51 17.58
CA TYR A 267 10.11 -16.60 16.62
C TYR A 267 9.07 -15.66 15.98
N TRP A 268 7.97 -16.24 15.49
CA TRP A 268 6.91 -15.51 14.82
C TRP A 268 6.26 -14.46 15.73
N SER A 269 5.78 -14.86 16.90
CA SER A 269 5.15 -13.94 17.86
C SER A 269 6.12 -12.88 18.37
N TYR A 270 7.39 -13.23 18.62
CA TYR A 270 8.42 -12.26 19.04
C TYR A 270 8.60 -11.17 17.97
N HIS A 271 8.79 -11.55 16.70
CA HIS A 271 9.02 -10.60 15.62
C HIS A 271 7.78 -9.78 15.24
N LEU A 272 6.58 -10.37 15.30
CA LEU A 272 5.33 -9.62 15.16
C LEU A 272 5.21 -8.55 16.26
N THR A 273 5.55 -8.89 17.50
CA THR A 273 5.49 -7.96 18.64
C THR A 273 6.49 -6.82 18.48
N ARG A 274 7.74 -7.14 18.12
CA ARG A 274 8.79 -6.14 17.87
C ARG A 274 8.42 -5.17 16.74
N THR A 275 7.67 -5.63 15.75
CA THR A 275 7.35 -4.86 14.55
C THR A 275 6.06 -4.07 14.70
N PHE A 276 5.04 -4.63 15.37
CA PHE A 276 3.68 -4.11 15.37
C PHE A 276 3.10 -3.80 16.75
N GLY A 277 3.78 -4.21 17.82
CA GLY A 277 3.28 -4.14 19.19
C GLY A 277 2.58 -5.42 19.65
N PRO A 278 2.45 -5.62 20.97
CA PRO A 278 1.92 -6.85 21.55
C PRO A 278 0.43 -7.08 21.26
N GLU A 279 -0.36 -6.02 21.09
CA GLU A 279 -1.80 -6.11 20.84
C GLU A 279 -2.08 -6.75 19.47
N LEU A 280 -1.54 -6.17 18.41
CA LEU A 280 -1.74 -6.71 17.06
C LEU A 280 -1.05 -8.08 16.89
N SER A 281 0.10 -8.29 17.53
CA SER A 281 0.74 -9.62 17.56
C SER A 281 -0.19 -10.68 18.17
N LYS A 282 -0.87 -10.35 19.28
CA LYS A 282 -1.85 -11.23 19.91
C LYS A 282 -3.03 -11.51 18.98
N GLU A 283 -3.61 -10.48 18.35
CA GLU A 283 -4.74 -10.65 17.43
C GLU A 283 -4.41 -11.60 16.27
N ILE A 284 -3.24 -11.43 15.65
CA ILE A 284 -2.77 -12.28 14.54
C ILE A 284 -2.55 -13.71 15.02
N THR A 285 -1.75 -13.88 16.08
CA THR A 285 -1.39 -15.20 16.59
C THR A 285 -2.61 -15.96 17.11
N ASP A 286 -3.53 -15.30 17.81
CA ASP A 286 -4.76 -15.93 18.29
C ASP A 286 -5.69 -16.33 17.15
N ALA A 287 -5.77 -15.52 16.09
CA ALA A 287 -6.57 -15.83 14.91
C ALA A 287 -6.05 -17.08 14.21
N HIS A 288 -4.73 -17.23 14.10
CA HIS A 288 -4.09 -18.42 13.53
C HIS A 288 -4.45 -19.70 14.29
N GLU A 289 -4.49 -19.66 15.63
CA GLU A 289 -4.85 -20.83 16.45
C GLU A 289 -6.32 -21.29 16.29
N THR A 290 -7.15 -20.49 15.61
CA THR A 290 -8.54 -20.87 15.29
C THR A 290 -8.66 -21.87 14.14
N LEU A 291 -7.56 -22.16 13.44
CA LEU A 291 -7.54 -23.15 12.36
C LEU A 291 -8.10 -24.52 12.80
N PRO A 292 -8.88 -25.20 11.95
CA PRO A 292 -9.32 -26.56 12.21
C PRO A 292 -8.14 -27.53 12.09
N GLY A 293 -8.14 -28.61 12.88
CA GLY A 293 -7.10 -29.65 12.83
C GLY A 293 -6.31 -29.83 14.13
N ASN A 294 -5.99 -28.74 14.83
CA ASN A 294 -5.22 -28.80 16.07
C ASN A 294 -6.01 -29.40 17.24
N THR A 295 -5.38 -30.30 17.99
CA THR A 295 -5.90 -30.79 19.26
C THR A 295 -5.95 -29.66 20.29
N LYS A 296 -6.73 -29.86 21.38
CA LYS A 296 -6.78 -28.90 22.49
C LYS A 296 -5.38 -28.64 23.08
N LYS A 297 -4.53 -29.68 23.14
CA LYS A 297 -3.18 -29.58 23.70
C LYS A 297 -2.23 -28.81 22.80
N GLU A 298 -2.28 -29.03 21.48
CA GLU A 298 -1.48 -28.24 20.52
C GLU A 298 -1.83 -26.76 20.65
N ARG A 299 -3.11 -26.38 20.52
CA ARG A 299 -3.53 -24.99 20.71
C ARG A 299 -3.08 -24.40 22.04
N SER A 300 -3.19 -25.15 23.15
CA SER A 300 -2.76 -24.66 24.46
C SER A 300 -1.25 -24.40 24.52
N MET A 301 -0.44 -25.22 23.86
CA MET A 301 0.99 -24.97 23.71
C MET A 301 1.24 -23.70 22.88
N ASP A 302 0.55 -23.55 21.76
CA ASP A 302 0.78 -22.45 20.82
C ASP A 302 0.35 -21.11 21.40
N TYR A 303 -0.84 -21.02 22.00
CA TYR A 303 -1.28 -19.83 22.74
C TYR A 303 -0.29 -19.42 23.83
N HIS A 304 0.20 -20.40 24.60
CA HIS A 304 1.15 -20.17 25.69
C HIS A 304 2.51 -19.67 25.15
N ASN A 305 3.05 -20.35 24.14
CA ASN A 305 4.33 -19.97 23.54
C ASN A 305 4.24 -18.59 22.86
N ASN A 306 3.14 -18.31 22.14
CA ASN A 306 2.87 -17.00 21.57
C ASN A 306 2.87 -15.90 22.67
N GLU A 307 2.29 -16.17 23.85
CA GLU A 307 2.31 -15.25 24.99
C GLU A 307 3.71 -15.04 25.58
N VAL A 308 4.47 -16.12 25.76
CA VAL A 308 5.86 -16.05 26.24
C VAL A 308 6.73 -15.20 25.30
N ALA A 309 6.60 -15.40 23.99
CA ALA A 309 7.37 -14.62 23.01
C ALA A 309 7.05 -13.12 23.02
N ARG A 310 5.78 -12.74 23.27
CA ARG A 310 5.41 -11.33 23.45
C ARG A 310 6.17 -10.70 24.62
N LYS A 311 6.39 -11.45 25.71
CA LYS A 311 7.15 -10.98 26.88
C LYS A 311 8.64 -10.83 26.59
N PHE A 312 9.20 -11.63 25.68
CA PHE A 312 10.60 -11.50 25.28
C PHE A 312 10.87 -10.30 24.36
N ALA A 313 9.84 -9.69 23.76
CA ALA A 313 10.00 -8.62 22.78
C ALA A 313 10.62 -7.32 23.34
N ASP A 314 10.63 -7.15 24.67
CA ASP A 314 11.34 -6.04 25.32
C ASP A 314 12.87 -6.16 25.15
N GLU A 315 13.37 -7.37 24.93
CA GLU A 315 14.78 -7.66 24.66
C GLU A 315 15.07 -7.65 23.16
N THR A 316 16.34 -7.36 22.78
CA THR A 316 16.78 -7.49 21.38
C THR A 316 17.56 -8.78 21.21
N LEU A 317 16.83 -9.85 20.89
CA LEU A 317 17.36 -11.20 20.69
C LEU A 317 17.67 -11.49 19.22
N SER A 318 18.79 -12.15 18.98
CA SER A 318 19.17 -12.83 17.74
C SER A 318 18.42 -14.14 17.56
N ALA A 319 18.47 -14.71 16.35
CA ALA A 319 17.84 -16.00 16.06
C ALA A 319 18.45 -17.13 16.90
N GLU A 320 19.75 -17.06 17.17
CA GLU A 320 20.49 -17.99 18.02
C GLU A 320 20.07 -17.88 19.49
N GLU A 321 19.86 -16.66 20.01
CA GLU A 321 19.37 -16.46 21.38
C GLU A 321 17.91 -16.91 21.53
N ILE A 322 17.06 -16.66 20.54
CA ILE A 322 15.70 -17.22 20.52
C ILE A 322 15.75 -18.74 20.55
N LYS A 323 16.64 -19.35 19.75
CA LYS A 323 16.83 -20.80 19.75
C LYS A 323 17.28 -21.33 21.10
N ASP A 324 18.26 -20.67 21.72
CA ASP A 324 18.73 -21.03 23.06
C ASP A 324 17.60 -21.00 24.08
N ARG A 325 16.77 -19.94 24.08
CA ARG A 325 15.58 -19.86 24.94
C ARG A 325 14.62 -21.00 24.69
N VAL A 326 14.28 -21.29 23.43
CA VAL A 326 13.39 -22.41 23.10
C VAL A 326 13.93 -23.75 23.61
N LEU A 327 15.24 -23.95 23.58
CA LEU A 327 15.86 -25.18 24.06
C LEU A 327 15.94 -25.24 25.59
N ASN A 328 16.17 -24.12 26.28
CA ASN A 328 16.59 -24.12 27.69
C ASN A 328 15.63 -23.44 28.68
N ALA A 329 14.75 -22.54 28.23
CA ALA A 329 13.86 -21.78 29.11
C ALA A 329 12.75 -22.67 29.69
N PRO A 330 12.52 -22.67 31.03
CA PRO A 330 11.53 -23.54 31.67
C PRO A 330 10.08 -23.18 31.31
N GLU A 331 9.81 -21.94 30.95
CA GLU A 331 8.48 -21.45 30.59
C GLU A 331 8.03 -21.87 29.19
N ILE A 332 8.89 -22.38 28.31
CA ILE A 332 8.51 -22.79 26.95
C ILE A 332 8.01 -24.23 26.94
N ILE A 333 6.85 -24.46 26.33
CA ILE A 333 6.29 -25.79 26.11
C ILE A 333 6.79 -26.30 24.76
N ARG A 334 7.57 -27.39 24.77
CA ARG A 334 8.27 -27.91 23.58
C ARG A 334 7.51 -29.01 22.85
N SER A 335 6.48 -29.57 23.50
CA SER A 335 5.64 -30.63 22.97
C SER A 335 4.23 -30.50 23.55
N PRO A 336 3.18 -30.81 22.75
CA PRO A 336 1.80 -30.87 23.26
C PRO A 336 1.63 -31.84 24.44
N ARG A 337 2.51 -32.82 24.59
CA ARG A 337 2.49 -33.78 25.71
C ARG A 337 2.83 -33.13 27.05
N ASP A 338 3.55 -32.01 27.03
CA ASP A 338 4.02 -31.29 28.21
C ASP A 338 2.98 -30.29 28.73
N VAL A 339 1.87 -30.11 28.02
CA VAL A 339 0.71 -29.31 28.44
C VAL A 339 0.01 -30.01 29.60
N ARG A 340 -0.08 -29.29 30.73
CA ARG A 340 -0.63 -29.78 32.01
C ARG A 340 -2.16 -29.77 32.03
#